data_AF-A0AA36E7E2-F1
#
_entry.id   AF-A0AA36E7E2-F1
#
_cell.length_a   1.000
_cell.length_b   1.000
_cell.length_c   1.000
_cell.angle_alpha   90.00
_cell.angle_beta   90.00
_cell.angle_gamma   90.00
#
_symmetry.space_group_name_H-M   'P 1'
#
loop_
_entity.id
_entity.type
_entity.pdbx_description
1 polymer ?
#
loop_
_entity_poly.entity_id
_entity_poly.type
_entity_poly.pdbx_seq_one_letter_code
_entity_poly.pdbx_strand_id
1 'polypeptide(L)'
;MVENIEKQQVERLKIHDDKFEYEVKKLCDVAKERHEILVEQVKAIKESLDLKMTNLKAEIAKEVEKLEKLDAKTESYSKVFEKFEEFLSNIKETISQAALSNQSSVSQEAITQMISSIEANLKKELAPLLEVVLLPPTNAPPTKQVSQGGEKGCGDVGSSKDLIRVQLLEG
;
A
#
# COMPACT_ATOMS: atom_id res chain seq x y z
N MET A 1 27.99 -76.17 -36.49
CA MET A 1 27.75 -75.81 -35.07
C MET A 1 28.14 -74.38 -34.78
N VAL A 2 29.31 -73.92 -35.23
CA VAL A 2 29.82 -72.53 -35.04
C VAL A 2 28.89 -71.46 -35.65
N GLU A 3 28.46 -71.61 -36.90
CA GLU A 3 27.57 -70.64 -37.58
C GLU A 3 26.25 -70.37 -36.83
N ASN A 4 25.69 -71.36 -36.15
CA ASN A 4 24.45 -71.21 -35.39
C ASN A 4 24.65 -70.36 -34.12
N ILE A 5 25.84 -70.41 -33.52
CA ILE A 5 26.19 -69.63 -32.33
C ILE A 5 26.34 -68.16 -32.70
N GLU A 6 27.03 -67.87 -33.81
CA GLU A 6 27.22 -66.51 -34.32
C GLU A 6 25.88 -65.85 -34.67
N LYS A 7 25.01 -66.57 -35.40
CA LYS A 7 23.66 -66.08 -35.73
C LYS A 7 22.87 -65.72 -34.47
N GLN A 8 22.92 -66.56 -33.44
CA GLN A 8 22.21 -66.31 -32.18
C GLN A 8 22.80 -65.12 -31.41
N GLN A 9 24.13 -64.90 -31.48
CA GLN A 9 24.77 -63.73 -30.87
C GLN A 9 24.33 -62.43 -31.55
N VAL A 10 24.30 -62.40 -32.88
CA VAL A 10 23.84 -61.24 -33.66
C VAL A 10 22.38 -60.90 -33.33
N GLU A 11 21.52 -61.92 -33.24
CA GLU A 11 20.11 -61.72 -32.87
C GLU A 11 19.94 -61.17 -31.45
N ARG A 12 20.67 -61.73 -30.47
CA ARG A 12 20.67 -61.19 -29.10
C ARG A 12 21.16 -59.74 -29.06
N LEU A 13 22.25 -59.43 -29.77
CA LEU A 13 22.80 -58.08 -29.82
C LEU A 13 21.77 -57.09 -30.40
N LYS A 14 21.09 -57.49 -31.49
CA LYS A 14 20.04 -56.67 -32.09
C LYS A 14 18.87 -56.40 -31.13
N ILE A 15 18.40 -57.42 -30.41
CA ILE A 15 17.34 -57.23 -29.40
C ILE A 15 17.78 -56.27 -28.29
N HIS A 16 19.04 -56.34 -27.86
CA HIS A 16 19.58 -55.42 -26.87
C HIS A 16 19.69 -53.98 -27.39
N ASP A 17 20.12 -53.81 -28.64
CA ASP A 17 20.22 -52.51 -29.31
C ASP A 17 18.84 -51.86 -29.45
N ASP A 18 17.85 -52.60 -29.98
CA ASP A 18 16.46 -52.14 -30.11
C ASP A 18 15.86 -51.75 -28.75
N LYS A 19 16.15 -52.53 -27.69
CA LYS A 19 15.71 -52.22 -26.32
C LYS A 19 16.38 -50.97 -25.77
N PHE A 20 17.69 -50.81 -26.00
CA PHE A 20 18.43 -49.64 -25.55
C PHE A 20 17.94 -48.37 -26.24
N GLU A 21 17.76 -48.40 -27.57
CA GLU A 21 17.19 -47.29 -28.34
C GLU A 21 15.80 -46.90 -27.82
N TYR A 22 14.95 -47.88 -27.52
CA TYR A 22 13.63 -47.64 -26.94
C TYR A 22 13.70 -46.91 -25.59
N GLU A 23 14.54 -47.35 -24.66
CA GLU A 23 14.68 -46.70 -23.35
C GLU A 23 15.28 -45.29 -23.46
N VAL A 24 16.25 -45.08 -24.34
CA VAL A 24 16.81 -43.75 -24.63
C VAL A 24 15.71 -42.82 -25.15
N LYS A 25 14.91 -43.28 -26.11
CA LYS A 25 13.80 -42.50 -26.67
C LYS A 25 12.78 -42.13 -25.59
N LYS A 26 12.39 -43.09 -24.75
CA LYS A 26 11.46 -42.86 -23.64
C LYS A 26 12.00 -41.81 -22.66
N LEU A 27 13.28 -41.87 -22.30
CA LEU A 27 13.90 -40.86 -21.44
C LEU A 27 13.94 -39.47 -22.10
N CYS A 28 14.23 -39.40 -23.41
CA CYS A 28 14.19 -38.15 -24.15
C CYS A 28 12.79 -37.53 -24.19
N ASP A 29 11.74 -38.35 -24.37
CA ASP A 29 10.36 -37.87 -24.38
C ASP A 29 9.94 -37.34 -23.00
N VAL A 30 10.29 -38.05 -21.91
CA VAL A 30 10.07 -37.57 -20.54
C VAL A 30 10.83 -36.26 -20.26
N ALA A 31 12.07 -36.14 -20.74
CA ALA A 31 12.86 -34.92 -20.57
C ALA A 31 12.22 -33.72 -21.28
N LYS A 32 11.67 -33.91 -22.50
CA LYS A 32 10.95 -32.87 -23.24
C LYS A 32 9.67 -32.43 -22.52
N GLU A 33 8.85 -33.38 -22.06
CA GLU A 33 7.62 -33.08 -21.33
C GLU A 33 7.91 -32.26 -20.06
N ARG A 34 8.91 -32.68 -19.28
CA ARG A 34 9.32 -31.94 -18.07
C ARG A 34 9.87 -30.55 -18.39
N HIS A 35 10.59 -30.41 -19.50
CA HIS A 35 11.10 -29.12 -19.94
C HIS A 35 9.96 -28.15 -20.30
N GLU A 36 8.95 -28.60 -21.05
CA GLU A 36 7.76 -27.80 -21.37
C GLU A 36 7.01 -27.37 -20.11
N ILE A 37 6.78 -28.28 -19.16
CA ILE A 37 6.13 -27.95 -17.88
C ILE A 37 6.92 -26.88 -17.12
N LEU A 38 8.25 -27.00 -17.06
CA LEU A 38 9.10 -26.02 -16.38
C LEU A 38 9.02 -24.64 -17.06
N VAL A 39 9.05 -24.61 -18.40
CA VAL A 39 8.95 -23.37 -19.17
C VAL A 39 7.62 -22.65 -18.88
N GLU A 40 6.50 -23.38 -18.90
CA GLU A 40 5.19 -22.80 -18.61
C GLU A 40 5.07 -22.32 -17.15
N GLN A 41 5.61 -23.08 -16.18
CA GLN A 41 5.64 -22.64 -14.78
C GLN A 41 6.46 -21.37 -14.58
N VAL A 42 7.66 -21.29 -15.18
CA VAL A 42 8.52 -20.10 -15.10
C VAL A 42 7.82 -18.90 -15.74
N LYS A 43 7.15 -19.09 -16.87
CA LYS A 43 6.37 -18.06 -17.54
C LYS A 43 5.23 -17.54 -16.66
N ALA A 44 4.44 -18.43 -16.07
CA ALA A 44 3.34 -18.05 -15.17
C ALA A 44 3.84 -17.29 -13.92
N ILE A 45 4.96 -17.71 -13.33
CA ILE A 45 5.58 -17.01 -12.20
C ILE A 45 6.03 -15.60 -12.61
N LYS A 46 6.66 -15.46 -13.79
CA LYS A 46 7.10 -14.18 -14.31
C LYS A 46 5.93 -13.22 -14.52
N GLU A 47 4.86 -13.67 -15.17
CA GLU A 47 3.65 -12.87 -15.41
C GLU A 47 2.98 -12.44 -14.09
N SER A 48 2.91 -13.35 -13.11
CA SER A 48 2.40 -13.05 -11.76
C SER A 48 3.24 -11.99 -11.04
N LEU A 49 4.57 -12.08 -11.16
CA LEU A 49 5.51 -11.12 -10.57
C LEU A 49 5.37 -9.73 -11.21
N ASP A 50 5.28 -9.66 -12.54
CA ASP A 50 5.12 -8.42 -13.29
C ASP A 50 3.81 -7.70 -12.90
N LEU A 51 2.72 -8.47 -12.74
CA LEU A 51 1.45 -7.94 -12.27
C LEU A 51 1.54 -7.38 -10.84
N LYS A 52 2.13 -8.15 -9.91
CA LYS A 52 2.32 -7.70 -8.52
C LYS A 52 3.19 -6.45 -8.42
N MET A 53 4.26 -6.37 -9.22
CA MET A 53 5.15 -5.21 -9.26
C MET A 53 4.43 -3.96 -9.77
N THR A 54 3.55 -4.12 -10.78
CA THR A 54 2.75 -3.02 -11.31
C THR A 54 1.75 -2.50 -10.28
N ASN A 55 1.07 -3.41 -9.57
CA ASN A 55 0.15 -3.04 -8.49
C ASN A 55 0.89 -2.32 -7.34
N LEU A 56 2.04 -2.84 -6.92
CA LEU A 56 2.86 -2.22 -5.88
C LEU A 56 3.30 -0.80 -6.27
N LYS A 57 3.75 -0.60 -7.51
CA LYS A 57 4.09 0.74 -8.02
C LYS A 57 2.90 1.70 -7.96
N ALA A 58 1.71 1.25 -8.32
CA ALA A 58 0.50 2.06 -8.27
C ALA A 58 0.11 2.43 -6.83
N GLU A 59 0.26 1.52 -5.87
CA GLU A 59 0.02 1.81 -4.45
C GLU A 59 1.03 2.80 -3.89
N ILE A 60 2.33 2.62 -4.18
CA ILE A 60 3.37 3.57 -3.78
C ILE A 60 3.09 4.96 -4.35
N ALA A 61 2.73 5.07 -5.64
CA ALA A 61 2.41 6.35 -6.26
C ALA A 61 1.24 7.07 -5.57
N LYS A 62 0.18 6.33 -5.20
CA LYS A 62 -0.96 6.89 -4.45
C LYS A 62 -0.55 7.38 -3.06
N GLU A 63 0.32 6.65 -2.38
CA GLU A 63 0.76 7.03 -1.04
C GLU A 63 1.70 8.24 -1.07
N VAL A 64 2.58 8.32 -2.06
CA VAL A 64 3.43 9.51 -2.31
C VAL A 64 2.56 10.74 -2.57
N GLU A 65 1.52 10.64 -3.41
CA GLU A 65 0.59 11.74 -3.67
C GLU A 65 -0.12 12.23 -2.38
N LYS A 66 -0.45 11.31 -1.46
CA LYS A 66 -1.03 11.69 -0.16
C LYS A 66 -0.02 12.41 0.74
N LEU A 67 1.23 11.96 0.76
CA LEU A 67 2.30 12.61 1.53
C LEU A 67 2.55 14.03 1.01
N GLU A 68 2.64 14.21 -0.31
CA GLU A 68 2.79 15.55 -0.92
C GLU A 68 1.64 16.50 -0.54
N LYS A 69 0.40 16.00 -0.52
CA LYS A 69 -0.76 16.78 -0.06
C LYS A 69 -0.67 17.13 1.43
N LEU A 70 -0.14 16.23 2.25
CA LEU A 70 0.03 16.45 3.69
C LEU A 70 1.14 17.48 3.97
N ASP A 71 2.24 17.43 3.21
CA ASP A 71 3.33 18.41 3.29
C ASP A 71 2.84 19.81 2.92
N ALA A 72 2.10 19.94 1.81
CA ALA A 72 1.49 21.21 1.41
C ALA A 72 0.53 21.76 2.48
N LYS A 73 -0.24 20.89 3.14
CA LYS A 73 -1.12 21.27 4.24
C LYS A 73 -0.32 21.73 5.47
N THR A 74 0.79 21.06 5.78
CA THR A 74 1.66 21.42 6.91
C THR A 74 2.32 22.77 6.69
N GLU A 75 2.77 23.07 5.47
CA GLU A 75 3.29 24.40 5.11
C GLU A 75 2.23 25.50 5.30
N SER A 76 0.96 25.22 4.95
CA SER A 76 -0.14 26.16 5.17
C SER A 76 -0.37 26.44 6.65
N TYR A 77 -0.26 25.44 7.52
CA TYR A 77 -0.39 25.61 8.97
C TYR A 77 0.77 26.39 9.58
N SER A 78 1.99 26.19 9.11
CA SER A 78 3.17 26.97 9.55
C SER A 78 2.94 28.47 9.33
N LYS A 79 2.46 28.85 8.14
CA LYS A 79 2.15 30.26 7.81
C LYS A 79 1.04 30.85 8.68
N VAL A 80 0.03 30.06 9.04
CA VAL A 80 -1.03 30.50 9.97
C VAL A 80 -0.45 30.71 11.37
N PHE A 81 0.44 29.85 11.81
CA PHE A 81 1.07 29.96 13.13
C PHE A 81 2.01 31.18 13.22
N GLU A 82 2.82 31.44 12.20
CA GLU A 82 3.68 32.64 12.12
C GLU A 82 2.86 33.93 12.23
N LYS A 83 1.72 34.03 11.50
CA LYS A 83 0.80 35.18 11.60
C LYS A 83 0.22 35.33 13.00
N PHE A 84 -0.08 34.22 13.65
CA PHE A 84 -0.59 34.23 15.02
C PHE A 84 0.47 34.71 16.03
N GLU A 85 1.74 34.33 15.87
CA GLU A 85 2.84 34.83 16.70
C GLU A 85 3.10 36.33 16.49
N GLU A 86 3.05 36.80 15.23
CA GLU A 86 3.13 38.22 14.90
C GLU A 86 1.99 39.00 15.57
N PHE A 87 0.77 38.49 15.49
CA PHE A 87 -0.40 39.06 16.14
C PHE A 87 -0.24 39.19 17.66
N LEU A 88 0.21 38.13 18.34
CA LEU A 88 0.46 38.15 19.77
C LEU A 88 1.56 39.15 20.15
N SER A 89 2.58 39.27 19.30
CA SER A 89 3.65 40.26 19.47
C SER A 89 3.11 41.69 19.38
N ASN A 90 2.22 41.97 18.42
CA ASN A 90 1.56 43.28 18.25
C ASN A 90 0.65 43.63 19.45
N ILE A 91 -0.10 42.66 19.98
CA ILE A 91 -0.91 42.86 21.20
C ILE A 91 0.01 43.21 22.38
N LYS A 92 1.09 42.44 22.58
CA LYS A 92 2.04 42.67 23.66
C LYS A 92 2.66 44.06 23.59
N GLU A 93 3.03 44.51 22.40
CA GLU A 93 3.55 45.86 22.18
C GLU A 93 2.49 46.93 22.53
N THR A 94 1.26 46.78 22.03
CA THR A 94 0.15 47.71 22.29
C THR A 94 -0.12 47.85 23.79
N ILE A 95 -0.16 46.73 24.53
CA ILE A 95 -0.34 46.72 25.98
C ILE A 95 0.85 47.41 26.67
N SER A 96 2.08 47.17 26.21
CA SER A 96 3.28 47.79 26.77
C SER A 96 3.29 49.31 26.58
N GLN A 97 2.89 49.80 25.41
CA GLN A 97 2.75 51.23 25.13
C GLN A 97 1.66 51.88 25.99
N ALA A 98 0.51 51.22 26.12
CA ALA A 98 -0.57 51.68 26.99
C ALA A 98 -0.15 51.75 28.47
N ALA A 99 0.61 50.76 28.96
CA ALA A 99 1.12 50.75 30.32
C ALA A 99 2.08 51.91 30.61
N LEU A 100 2.92 52.29 29.64
CA LEU A 100 3.83 53.44 29.74
C LEU A 100 3.10 54.78 29.66
N SER A 101 1.97 54.84 28.95
CA SER A 101 1.14 56.05 28.85
C SER A 101 0.41 56.42 30.16
N ASN A 102 0.34 55.52 31.14
CA ASN A 102 -0.39 55.69 32.42
C ASN A 102 0.31 56.55 33.49
N GLN A 103 1.41 57.26 33.16
CA GLN A 103 1.94 58.33 34.03
C GLN A 103 1.17 59.67 33.90
N SER A 104 0.22 59.75 32.97
CA SER A 104 -0.76 60.83 32.85
C SER A 104 -2.15 60.23 33.08
N SER A 105 -3.08 60.95 33.70
CA SER A 105 -4.43 60.47 34.06
C SER A 105 -5.17 59.91 32.83
N VAL A 106 -5.14 58.59 32.66
CA VAL A 106 -5.77 57.93 31.51
C VAL A 106 -7.28 57.95 31.66
N SER A 107 -7.97 58.45 30.64
CA SER A 107 -9.43 58.51 30.62
C SER A 107 -10.02 57.11 30.39
N GLN A 108 -11.21 56.87 30.96
CA GLN A 108 -11.95 55.62 30.79
C GLN A 108 -12.28 55.33 29.32
N GLU A 109 -12.44 56.37 28.49
CA GLU A 109 -12.58 56.26 27.03
C GLU A 109 -11.39 55.55 26.39
N ALA A 110 -10.15 55.92 26.76
CA ALA A 110 -8.95 55.34 26.17
C ALA A 110 -8.83 53.84 26.47
N ILE A 111 -9.21 53.42 27.69
CA ILE A 111 -9.26 52.00 28.06
C ILE A 111 -10.32 51.26 27.23
N THR A 112 -11.51 51.84 27.09
CA THR A 112 -12.62 51.23 26.34
C THR A 112 -12.26 51.07 24.85
N GLN A 113 -11.59 52.06 24.26
CA GLN A 113 -11.13 52.02 22.89
C GLN A 113 -10.05 50.95 22.68
N MET A 114 -9.13 50.81 23.63
CA MET A 114 -8.09 49.79 23.62
C MET A 114 -8.69 48.38 23.70
N ILE A 115 -9.65 48.15 24.61
CA ILE A 115 -10.36 46.86 24.73
C ILE A 115 -11.10 46.52 23.43
N SER A 116 -11.82 47.50 22.86
CA SER A 116 -12.56 47.30 21.60
C SER A 116 -11.62 46.97 20.43
N SER A 117 -10.46 47.62 20.38
CA SER A 117 -9.43 47.34 19.37
C SER A 117 -8.87 45.92 19.53
N ILE A 118 -8.58 45.48 20.75
CA ILE A 118 -8.12 44.11 21.04
C ILE A 118 -9.20 43.08 20.65
N GLU A 119 -10.47 43.32 20.97
CA GLU A 119 -11.57 42.40 20.65
C GLU A 119 -11.77 42.25 19.14
N ALA A 120 -11.77 43.36 18.39
CA ALA A 120 -11.91 43.35 16.93
C ALA A 120 -10.74 42.61 16.27
N ASN A 121 -9.53 42.84 16.77
CA ASN A 121 -8.31 42.18 16.35
C ASN A 121 -8.35 40.66 16.62
N LEU A 122 -8.79 40.24 17.81
CA LEU A 122 -8.98 38.82 18.14
C LEU A 122 -10.01 38.16 17.22
N LYS A 123 -11.17 38.78 16.99
CA LYS A 123 -12.20 38.23 16.09
C LYS A 123 -11.69 38.05 14.66
N LYS A 124 -10.93 39.03 14.16
CA LYS A 124 -10.38 38.99 12.80
C LYS A 124 -9.36 37.86 12.62
N GLU A 125 -8.43 37.71 13.56
CA GLU A 125 -7.34 36.72 13.45
C GLU A 125 -7.75 35.31 13.90
N LEU A 126 -8.78 35.15 14.73
CA LEU A 126 -9.32 33.83 15.10
C LEU A 126 -10.26 33.24 14.04
N ALA A 127 -10.80 34.05 13.11
CA ALA A 127 -11.73 33.55 12.10
C ALA A 127 -11.14 32.42 11.22
N PRO A 128 -9.90 32.52 10.69
CA PRO A 128 -9.27 31.41 9.96
C PRO A 128 -9.02 30.16 10.81
N LEU A 129 -8.72 30.32 12.11
CA LEU A 129 -8.53 29.20 13.04
C LEU A 129 -9.85 28.47 13.30
N LEU A 130 -10.95 29.21 13.44
CA LEU A 130 -12.29 28.65 13.56
C LEU A 130 -12.66 27.84 12.32
N GLU A 131 -12.31 28.32 11.13
CA GLU A 131 -12.52 27.59 9.87
C GLU A 131 -11.73 26.26 9.84
N VAL A 132 -10.49 26.26 10.35
CA VAL A 132 -9.68 25.03 10.50
C VAL A 132 -10.29 24.04 11.50
N VAL A 133 -10.78 24.53 12.65
CA VAL A 133 -11.36 23.67 13.71
C VAL A 133 -12.72 23.13 13.30
N LEU A 134 -13.49 23.87 12.49
CA LEU A 134 -14.81 23.46 12.02
C LEU A 134 -14.76 22.53 10.79
N LEU A 135 -13.60 22.35 10.15
CA LEU A 135 -13.45 21.33 9.11
C LEU A 135 -13.65 19.94 9.74
N PRO A 136 -14.68 19.17 9.33
CA PRO A 136 -14.88 17.84 9.86
C PRO A 136 -13.66 16.97 9.55
N PRO A 137 -13.28 16.03 10.43
CA PRO A 137 -12.18 15.12 10.18
C PRO A 137 -12.49 14.31 8.91
N THR A 138 -11.91 14.74 7.79
CA THR A 138 -12.19 14.20 6.45
C THR A 138 -11.63 12.78 6.26
N ASN A 139 -10.97 12.25 7.30
CA ASN A 139 -10.35 10.94 7.32
C ASN A 139 -11.13 9.91 8.14
N ALA A 140 -12.37 10.21 8.57
CA ALA A 140 -13.23 9.15 9.11
C ALA A 140 -13.48 8.12 7.99
N PRO A 141 -13.02 6.86 8.15
CA PRO A 141 -13.29 5.82 7.15
C PRO A 141 -14.80 5.79 6.92
N PRO A 142 -15.29 5.68 5.67
CA PRO A 142 -16.71 5.53 5.43
C PRO A 142 -17.16 4.34 6.27
N THR A 143 -17.98 4.63 7.29
CA THR A 143 -18.55 3.61 8.16
C THR A 143 -19.31 2.71 7.21
N LYS A 144 -18.75 1.54 6.89
CA LYS A 144 -19.49 0.50 6.19
C LYS A 144 -20.65 0.21 7.09
N GLN A 145 -21.80 0.78 6.75
CA GLN A 145 -23.07 0.41 7.33
C GLN A 145 -23.23 -1.04 6.91
N VAL A 146 -22.78 -1.96 7.77
CA VAL A 146 -23.04 -3.38 7.63
C VAL A 146 -24.54 -3.48 7.83
N SER A 147 -25.29 -3.34 6.74
CA SER A 147 -26.65 -3.82 6.67
C SER A 147 -26.55 -5.31 7.01
N GLN A 148 -26.89 -5.63 8.24
CA GLN A 148 -26.98 -6.98 8.76
C GLN A 148 -28.25 -7.59 8.14
N GLY A 149 -28.19 -7.85 6.84
CA GLY A 149 -29.16 -8.66 6.11
C GLY A 149 -28.99 -10.10 6.58
N GLY A 150 -29.90 -10.55 7.43
CA GLY A 150 -29.97 -11.93 7.84
C GLY A 150 -30.36 -12.82 6.67
N GLU A 151 -29.40 -13.51 6.08
CA GLU A 151 -29.68 -14.70 5.26
C GLU A 151 -29.43 -15.95 6.10
N LYS A 152 -30.54 -16.52 6.55
CA LYS A 152 -30.63 -17.85 7.14
C LYS A 152 -30.57 -18.87 5.99
N GLY A 153 -29.36 -19.24 5.57
CA GLY A 153 -29.11 -20.27 4.57
C GLY A 153 -28.61 -21.56 5.21
N CYS A 154 -29.41 -22.63 5.10
CA CYS A 154 -29.15 -23.98 5.61
C CYS A 154 -28.58 -24.86 4.48
N GLY A 155 -27.54 -25.67 4.78
CA GLY A 155 -26.97 -26.69 3.87
C GLY A 155 -25.97 -26.11 2.86
N ASP A 156 -24.87 -26.76 2.50
CA ASP A 156 -24.73 -28.18 2.22
C ASP A 156 -23.29 -28.70 2.46
N VAL A 157 -23.21 -30.01 2.71
CA VAL A 157 -22.01 -30.80 2.91
C VAL A 157 -21.39 -31.14 1.55
N GLY A 158 -20.07 -30.93 1.39
CA GLY A 158 -19.31 -31.84 0.53
C GLY A 158 -18.20 -31.25 -0.35
N SER A 159 -17.07 -31.97 -0.29
CA SER A 159 -16.03 -32.14 -1.31
C SER A 159 -15.01 -31.00 -1.43
N SER A 160 -13.81 -31.13 -0.87
CA SER A 160 -12.66 -31.95 -1.37
C SER A 160 -11.84 -31.20 -2.42
N LYS A 161 -10.50 -31.41 -2.34
CA LYS A 161 -9.41 -31.02 -3.28
C LYS A 161 -8.76 -29.66 -2.98
N ASP A 162 -7.45 -29.48 -2.78
CA ASP A 162 -6.29 -30.33 -3.06
C ASP A 162 -5.15 -30.03 -2.06
N LEU A 163 -4.76 -31.07 -1.32
CA LEU A 163 -3.50 -31.12 -0.59
C LEU A 163 -2.44 -31.66 -1.55
N ILE A 164 -1.68 -30.77 -2.21
CA ILE A 164 -0.54 -31.17 -3.06
C ILE A 164 0.55 -31.72 -2.15
N ARG A 165 0.57 -33.05 -2.00
CA ARG A 165 1.64 -33.81 -1.38
C ARG A 165 2.72 -34.05 -2.45
N VAL A 166 3.76 -33.22 -2.44
CA VAL A 166 4.98 -33.46 -3.22
C VAL A 166 5.65 -34.72 -2.66
N GLN A 167 5.52 -35.84 -3.36
CA GLN A 167 6.38 -37.01 -3.15
C GLN A 167 7.67 -36.79 -3.94
N LEU A 168 8.76 -36.51 -3.24
CA LEU A 168 10.10 -36.77 -3.76
C LEU A 168 10.23 -38.29 -3.93
N LEU A 169 10.30 -38.73 -5.18
CA LEU A 169 10.78 -40.05 -5.55
C LEU A 169 12.29 -40.06 -5.38
N GLU A 170 12.77 -40.69 -4.32
CA GLU A 170 14.11 -41.26 -4.27
C GLU A 170 14.14 -42.46 -5.23
N GLY A 171 14.95 -42.33 -6.28
CA GLY A 171 15.32 -43.37 -7.22
C GLY A 171 16.75 -43.14 -7.66
#